data_AF-A0A074S654-F1
#
_entry.id   AF-A0A074S654-F1
#
_cell.length_a   1.000
_cell.length_b   1.000
_cell.length_c   1.000
_cell.angle_alpha   90.00
_cell.angle_beta   90.00
_cell.angle_gamma   90.00
#
_symmetry.space_group_name_H-M   'P 1'
#
loop_
_entity.id
_entity.type
_entity.pdbx_description
1 polymer ?
#
loop_
_entity_poly.entity_id
_entity_poly.type
_entity_poly.pdbx_seq_one_letter_code
_entity_poly.pdbx_strand_id
1 'polypeptide(L)'
;HMEQELRRAECYEALRQVRTGSAQYTQMIPGQNINAQGEKANTRAQTLITRVSTRVDNAQDDYNRSYQALINLGLDQMALKPLQKLRKSNFEDLHAMLSGARDVPQGNLTLPWVWHTRESISRQPDITDQEEYAEGVYTPAGH
;
A
#
# COMPACT_ATOMS: atom_id res chain seq x y z
N HIS A 1 -0.89 23.82 14.83
CA HIS A 1 0.24 23.58 13.92
C HIS A 1 0.85 22.20 14.16
N MET A 2 1.47 21.91 15.31
CA MET A 2 2.08 20.60 15.59
C MET A 2 1.14 19.40 15.39
N GLU A 3 -0.11 19.46 15.88
CA GLU A 3 -1.05 18.35 15.72
C GLU A 3 -1.45 18.12 14.25
N GLN A 4 -1.51 19.17 13.42
CA GLN A 4 -1.81 19.03 12.00
C GLN A 4 -0.64 18.39 11.24
N GLU A 5 0.59 18.72 11.61
CA GLU A 5 1.81 18.12 11.06
C GLU A 5 1.90 16.63 11.44
N LEU A 6 1.64 16.30 12.70
CA LEU A 6 1.58 14.91 13.17
C LEU A 6 0.56 14.09 12.37
N ARG A 7 -0.67 14.59 12.26
CA ARG A 7 -1.75 13.89 11.55
C ARG A 7 -1.46 13.74 10.06
N ARG A 8 -0.75 14.69 9.45
CA ARG A 8 -0.26 14.56 8.06
C ARG A 8 0.81 13.49 7.94
N ALA A 9 1.78 13.44 8.85
CA ALA A 9 2.79 12.39 8.87
C ALA A 9 2.17 11.00 9.03
N GLU A 10 1.21 10.85 9.95
CA GLU A 10 0.43 9.60 10.13
C GLU A 10 -0.31 9.22 8.84
N CYS A 11 -0.90 10.18 8.12
CA CYS A 11 -1.53 9.92 6.82
C CYS A 11 -0.51 9.39 5.78
N TYR A 12 0.67 10.00 5.67
CA TYR A 12 1.67 9.57 4.68
C TYR A 12 2.29 8.21 5.02
N GLU A 13 2.52 7.94 6.31
CA GLU A 13 2.99 6.63 6.79
C GLU A 13 1.95 5.54 6.48
N ALA A 14 0.67 5.78 6.81
CA ALA A 14 -0.40 4.83 6.49
C ALA A 14 -0.54 4.62 4.97
N LEU A 15 -0.43 5.67 4.15
CA LEU A 15 -0.41 5.54 2.69
C LEU A 15 0.79 4.72 2.20
N ARG A 16 1.95 4.83 2.86
CA ARG A 16 3.12 4.00 2.54
C ARG A 16 2.83 2.53 2.81
N GLN A 17 2.32 2.20 4.00
CA GLN A 17 1.97 0.82 4.36
C GLN A 17 0.94 0.21 3.40
N VAL A 18 -0.06 0.99 3.00
CA VAL A 18 -1.04 0.61 1.97
C VAL A 18 -0.37 0.27 0.64
N ARG A 19 0.59 1.09 0.18
CA ARG A 19 1.33 0.87 -1.06
C ARG A 19 2.19 -0.39 -0.99
N THR A 20 3.01 -0.53 0.05
CA THR A 20 3.89 -1.69 0.25
C THR A 20 3.08 -2.98 0.35
N GLY A 21 1.99 -2.98 1.12
CA GLY A 21 1.12 -4.15 1.26
C GLY A 21 0.42 -4.53 -0.04
N SER A 22 -0.02 -3.54 -0.83
CA SER A 22 -0.64 -3.80 -2.14
C SER A 22 0.36 -4.37 -3.17
N ALA A 23 1.61 -3.88 -3.15
CA ALA A 23 2.68 -4.43 -3.98
C ALA A 23 3.03 -5.88 -3.58
N GLN A 24 3.11 -6.16 -2.27
CA GLN A 24 3.31 -7.51 -1.73
C GLN A 24 2.21 -8.48 -2.16
N TYR A 25 0.95 -8.06 -2.03
CA TYR A 25 -0.21 -8.86 -2.43
C TYR A 25 -0.13 -9.25 -3.91
N THR A 26 0.29 -8.31 -4.76
CA THR A 26 0.46 -8.50 -6.20
C THR A 26 1.55 -9.52 -6.54
N GLN A 27 2.69 -9.49 -5.84
CA GLN A 27 3.77 -10.46 -6.08
C GLN A 27 3.43 -11.88 -5.60
N MET A 28 2.54 -12.01 -4.62
CA MET A 28 2.16 -13.32 -4.06
C MET A 28 1.20 -14.11 -4.95
N ILE A 29 0.38 -13.45 -5.77
CA ILE A 29 -0.61 -14.10 -6.65
C ILE A 29 0.04 -15.00 -7.73
N PRO A 30 1.06 -14.57 -8.51
CA PRO A 30 1.72 -15.45 -9.48
C PRO A 30 2.50 -16.59 -8.80
N GLY A 31 3.00 -16.39 -7.58
CA GLY A 31 3.70 -17.42 -6.80
C GLY A 31 2.84 -18.64 -6.42
N GLN A 32 1.51 -18.50 -6.45
CA GLN A 32 0.58 -19.61 -6.22
C GLN A 32 0.54 -20.60 -7.38
N ASN A 33 0.58 -20.13 -8.63
CA ASN A 33 0.49 -21.01 -9.80
C ASN A 33 1.70 -21.95 -9.95
N ILE A 34 2.88 -21.51 -9.47
CA ILE A 34 4.15 -22.23 -9.66
C ILE A 34 4.41 -23.24 -8.52
N ASN A 35 3.94 -22.97 -7.30
CA ASN A 35 4.23 -23.78 -6.10
C ASN A 35 3.04 -24.64 -5.62
N ALA A 36 1.92 -24.67 -6.34
CA ALA A 36 0.68 -25.37 -5.98
C ALA A 36 0.73 -26.90 -6.07
N GLN A 37 1.90 -27.54 -5.99
CA GLN A 37 2.02 -29.00 -6.03
C GLN A 37 1.75 -29.69 -4.67
N GLY A 38 1.14 -29.03 -3.68
CA GLY A 38 0.75 -29.67 -2.41
C GLY A 38 -0.20 -28.87 -1.49
N GLU A 39 -1.10 -29.58 -0.81
CA GLU A 39 -2.17 -29.04 0.06
C GLU A 39 -1.66 -28.14 1.22
N LYS A 40 -0.52 -28.51 1.83
CA LYS A 40 0.12 -27.73 2.89
C LYS A 40 0.75 -26.43 2.38
N ALA A 41 1.26 -26.41 1.15
CA ALA A 41 1.83 -25.22 0.52
C ALA A 41 0.72 -24.20 0.18
N ASN A 42 -0.43 -24.68 -0.29
CA ASN A 42 -1.61 -23.86 -0.56
C ASN A 42 -2.11 -23.14 0.72
N THR A 43 -2.20 -23.86 1.84
CA THR A 43 -2.66 -23.30 3.13
C THR A 43 -1.73 -22.18 3.64
N ARG A 44 -0.40 -22.39 3.52
CA ARG A 44 0.59 -21.37 3.93
C ARG A 44 0.53 -20.12 3.06
N ALA A 45 0.41 -20.28 1.74
CA ALA A 45 0.27 -19.17 0.80
C ALA A 45 -1.02 -18.37 1.06
N GLN A 46 -2.15 -19.05 1.27
CA GLN A 46 -3.42 -18.40 1.63
C GLN A 46 -3.30 -17.62 2.94
N THR A 47 -2.65 -18.20 3.96
CA THR A 47 -2.44 -17.51 5.24
C THR A 47 -1.63 -16.22 5.07
N LEU A 48 -0.58 -16.24 4.25
CA LEU A 48 0.25 -15.06 3.97
C LEU A 48 -0.54 -13.97 3.23
N ILE A 49 -1.33 -14.35 2.22
CA ILE A 49 -2.19 -13.43 1.48
C ILE A 49 -3.22 -12.77 2.40
N THR A 50 -3.89 -13.56 3.25
CA THR A 50 -4.85 -13.03 4.23
C THR A 50 -4.18 -12.06 5.19
N ARG A 51 -2.95 -12.35 5.64
CA ARG A 51 -2.18 -11.43 6.51
C ARG A 51 -1.85 -10.12 5.81
N VAL A 52 -1.37 -10.18 4.56
CA VAL A 52 -1.06 -8.97 3.78
C VAL A 52 -2.33 -8.16 3.49
N SER A 53 -3.44 -8.83 3.12
CA SER A 53 -4.73 -8.18 2.91
C SER A 53 -5.25 -7.50 4.18
N THR A 54 -5.17 -8.17 5.33
CA THR A 54 -5.54 -7.59 6.64
C THR A 54 -4.66 -6.38 6.97
N ARG A 55 -3.36 -6.43 6.67
CA ARG A 55 -2.45 -5.30 6.88
C ARG A 55 -2.83 -4.09 6.03
N VAL A 56 -3.23 -4.29 4.78
CA VAL A 56 -3.69 -3.21 3.89
C VAL A 56 -5.01 -2.62 4.40
N ASP A 57 -5.96 -3.45 4.84
CA ASP A 57 -7.25 -2.98 5.39
C ASP A 57 -7.04 -2.16 6.68
N ASN A 58 -6.19 -2.63 7.59
CA ASN A 58 -5.83 -1.88 8.80
C ASN A 58 -5.16 -0.53 8.45
N ALA A 59 -4.17 -0.54 7.56
CA ALA A 59 -3.50 0.69 7.14
C ALA A 59 -4.45 1.68 6.44
N GLN A 60 -5.47 1.18 5.74
CA GLN A 60 -6.54 2.01 5.19
C GLN A 60 -7.41 2.64 6.29
N ASP A 61 -7.72 1.90 7.36
CA ASP A 61 -8.47 2.44 8.51
C ASP A 61 -7.66 3.52 9.24
N ASP A 62 -6.40 3.24 9.55
CA ASP A 62 -5.47 4.18 10.20
C ASP A 62 -5.31 5.48 9.39
N TYR A 63 -5.20 5.35 8.07
CA TYR A 63 -5.20 6.50 7.16
C TYR A 63 -6.48 7.32 7.30
N ASN A 64 -7.65 6.67 7.17
CA ASN A 64 -8.93 7.36 7.18
C ASN A 64 -9.22 8.02 8.53
N ARG A 65 -8.77 7.40 9.63
CA ARG A 65 -8.85 7.97 10.98
C ARG A 65 -8.00 9.25 11.09
N SER A 66 -6.76 9.21 10.60
CA SER A 66 -5.85 10.36 10.61
C SER A 66 -6.35 11.48 9.70
N TYR A 67 -6.89 11.13 8.54
CA TYR A 67 -7.52 12.06 7.60
C TYR A 67 -8.75 12.74 8.21
N GLN A 68 -9.61 11.97 8.89
CA GLN A 68 -10.77 12.53 9.58
C GLN A 68 -10.37 13.47 10.72
N ALA A 69 -9.28 13.16 11.44
CA ALA A 69 -8.73 14.05 12.45
C ALA A 69 -8.26 15.38 11.84
N LEU A 70 -7.63 15.38 10.66
CA LEU A 70 -7.28 16.62 9.96
C LEU A 70 -8.52 17.47 9.60
N ILE A 71 -9.60 16.82 9.14
CA ILE A 71 -10.88 17.51 8.89
C ILE A 71 -11.42 18.12 10.18
N ASN A 72 -11.40 17.37 11.28
CA ASN A 72 -11.88 17.85 12.59
C ASN A 72 -11.04 19.01 13.14
N LEU A 73 -9.77 19.13 12.72
CA LEU A 73 -8.89 20.27 13.01
C LEU A 73 -9.16 21.51 12.14
N GLY A 74 -10.19 21.46 11.29
CA GLY A 74 -10.64 22.58 10.48
C GLY A 74 -9.88 22.75 9.16
N LEU A 75 -9.14 21.74 8.70
CA LEU A 75 -8.52 21.79 7.38
C LEU A 75 -9.57 21.56 6.29
N ASP A 76 -9.68 22.51 5.36
CA ASP A 76 -10.49 22.34 4.16
C ASP A 76 -9.82 21.40 3.14
N GLN A 77 -10.60 20.85 2.21
CA GLN A 77 -10.11 19.98 1.14
C GLN A 77 -8.96 20.59 0.34
N MET A 78 -8.95 21.92 0.10
CA MET A 78 -7.81 22.55 -0.58
C MET A 78 -6.50 22.43 0.22
N ALA A 79 -6.56 22.58 1.54
CA ALA A 79 -5.41 22.44 2.42
C ALA A 79 -4.99 20.97 2.62
N LEU A 80 -5.89 20.02 2.36
CA LEU A 80 -5.62 18.60 2.46
C LEU A 80 -4.98 18.02 1.20
N LYS A 81 -5.16 18.63 0.02
CA LYS A 81 -4.57 18.13 -1.23
C LYS A 81 -3.06 17.90 -1.07
N PRO A 82 -2.54 16.75 -1.53
CA PRO A 82 -3.20 15.71 -2.32
C PRO A 82 -4.03 14.66 -1.53
N LEU A 83 -4.06 14.72 -0.19
CA LEU A 83 -4.76 13.76 0.67
C LEU A 83 -6.28 13.78 0.46
N GLN A 84 -6.87 12.60 0.31
CA GLN A 84 -8.29 12.39 0.05
C GLN A 84 -8.77 11.14 0.78
N LYS A 85 -10.07 11.05 1.09
CA LYS A 85 -10.65 9.86 1.73
C LYS A 85 -10.33 8.60 0.91
N LEU A 86 -9.75 7.60 1.57
CA LEU A 86 -9.32 6.35 0.96
C LEU A 86 -10.48 5.35 0.96
N ARG A 87 -10.92 4.96 -0.24
CA ARG A 87 -12.05 4.04 -0.45
C ARG A 87 -11.55 2.71 -0.96
N LYS A 88 -12.32 1.65 -0.72
CA LYS A 88 -12.04 0.31 -1.29
C LYS A 88 -11.94 0.36 -2.82
N SER A 89 -12.72 1.23 -3.45
CA SER A 89 -12.67 1.46 -4.90
C SER A 89 -11.37 2.04 -5.43
N ASN A 90 -10.50 2.59 -4.57
CA ASN A 90 -9.16 3.01 -4.97
C ASN A 90 -8.21 1.82 -5.16
N PHE A 91 -8.61 0.63 -4.74
CA PHE A 91 -7.85 -0.62 -4.88
C PHE A 91 -8.46 -1.57 -5.91
N GLU A 92 -9.66 -1.27 -6.42
CA GLU A 92 -10.23 -1.97 -7.56
C GLU A 92 -9.25 -1.87 -8.74
N ASP A 93 -8.99 -3.00 -9.40
CA ASP A 93 -8.02 -3.15 -10.49
C ASP A 93 -6.55 -2.87 -10.17
N LEU A 94 -6.21 -2.37 -8.98
CA LEU A 94 -4.82 -2.06 -8.59
C LEU A 94 -3.92 -3.29 -8.72
N HIS A 95 -4.43 -4.46 -8.33
CA HIS A 95 -3.71 -5.72 -8.50
C HIS A 95 -3.39 -6.02 -9.97
N ALA A 96 -4.36 -5.85 -10.87
CA ALA A 96 -4.20 -6.14 -12.29
C ALA A 96 -3.22 -5.15 -12.96
N MET A 97 -3.26 -3.89 -12.52
CA MET A 97 -2.34 -2.84 -12.93
C MET A 97 -0.91 -3.09 -12.45
N LEU A 98 -0.72 -3.45 -11.17
CA LEU A 98 0.60 -3.73 -10.60
C LEU A 98 1.21 -5.03 -11.13
N SER A 99 0.38 -6.01 -11.49
CA SER A 99 0.84 -7.30 -12.04
C SER A 99 1.32 -7.20 -13.49
N GLY A 100 1.04 -6.09 -14.19
CA GLY A 100 1.32 -5.97 -15.62
C GLY A 100 0.59 -7.01 -16.47
N ALA A 101 -0.58 -7.48 -16.01
CA ALA A 101 -1.34 -8.52 -16.68
C ALA A 101 -1.71 -8.07 -18.10
N ARG A 102 -1.33 -8.87 -19.11
CA ARG A 102 -1.53 -8.57 -20.55
C ARG A 102 -3.00 -8.40 -20.96
N ASP A 103 -3.94 -8.81 -20.12
CA ASP A 103 -5.38 -8.81 -20.39
C ASP A 103 -6.06 -7.46 -20.10
N VAL A 104 -5.39 -6.56 -19.36
CA VAL A 104 -5.97 -5.23 -19.09
C VAL A 104 -5.54 -4.27 -20.20
N PRO A 105 -6.45 -3.55 -20.86
CA PRO A 105 -6.10 -2.58 -21.90
C PRO A 105 -5.17 -1.50 -21.30
N GLN A 106 -3.87 -1.63 -21.56
CA GLN A 106 -2.81 -0.77 -21.03
C GLN A 106 -3.00 0.72 -21.38
N GLY A 107 -3.85 1.04 -22.36
CA GLY A 107 -4.04 2.38 -22.90
C GLY A 107 -4.69 3.40 -21.97
N ASN A 108 -5.23 3.03 -20.81
CA ASN A 108 -5.95 4.00 -19.95
C ASN A 108 -5.90 3.76 -18.43
N LEU A 109 -5.07 2.83 -17.95
CA LEU A 109 -5.00 2.52 -16.52
C LEU A 109 -4.06 3.51 -15.81
N THR A 110 -4.61 4.63 -15.35
CA THR A 110 -3.88 5.57 -14.50
C THR A 110 -3.89 5.06 -13.07
N LEU A 111 -2.71 4.91 -12.45
CA LEU A 111 -2.60 4.47 -11.05
C LEU A 111 -3.41 5.42 -10.14
N PRO A 112 -4.07 4.89 -9.10
CA PRO A 112 -4.86 5.72 -8.20
C PRO A 112 -3.98 6.79 -7.56
N TRP A 113 -4.57 7.93 -7.18
CA TRP A 113 -3.88 9.07 -6.55
C TRP A 113 -2.99 8.65 -5.36
N VAL A 114 -3.36 7.57 -4.67
CA VAL A 114 -2.61 6.91 -3.58
C VAL A 114 -1.17 6.58 -3.99
N TRP A 115 -0.97 6.17 -5.24
CA TRP A 115 0.35 5.79 -5.78
C TRP A 115 1.23 6.99 -6.14
N HIS A 116 0.59 8.11 -6.50
CA HIS A 116 1.26 9.36 -6.85
C HIS A 116 1.56 10.24 -5.62
N THR A 117 0.87 9.99 -4.51
CA THR A 117 0.98 10.79 -3.30
C THR A 117 2.17 10.34 -2.46
N ARG A 118 3.27 11.08 -2.55
CA ARG A 118 4.45 10.93 -1.69
C ARG A 118 4.58 12.17 -0.81
N GLU A 119 5.00 11.96 0.43
CA GLU A 119 5.43 13.09 1.26
C GLU A 119 6.62 13.74 0.55
N SER A 120 6.48 15.00 0.17
CA SER A 120 7.58 15.75 -0.45
C SER A 120 8.55 16.17 0.65
N ILE A 121 9.24 15.20 1.25
CA ILE A 121 10.30 15.49 2.21
C ILE A 121 11.48 15.99 1.40
N SER A 122 11.71 17.31 1.37
CA SER A 122 12.80 17.95 0.62
C SER A 122 14.22 17.60 1.12
N ARG A 123 14.43 16.44 1.76
CA ARG A 123 15.72 16.12 2.39
C ARG A 123 16.08 14.65 2.57
N GLN A 124 15.44 13.72 1.87
CA GLN A 124 15.92 12.32 1.84
C GLN A 124 16.14 11.86 0.41
N PRO A 125 17.19 11.06 0.14
CA PRO A 125 17.26 10.34 -1.13
C PRO A 125 15.98 9.51 -1.27
N ASP A 126 15.42 9.47 -2.48
CA ASP A 126 14.23 8.68 -2.83
C ASP A 126 14.58 7.20 -2.64
N ILE A 127 14.58 6.73 -1.40
CA ILE A 127 14.59 5.30 -1.09
C ILE A 127 13.25 4.83 -1.63
N THR A 128 13.31 4.24 -2.81
CA THR A 128 12.12 3.70 -3.44
C THR A 128 11.48 2.70 -2.48
N ASP A 129 10.16 2.61 -2.43
CA ASP A 129 9.44 1.63 -1.59
C ASP A 129 9.92 0.17 -1.82
N GLN A 130 10.59 -0.04 -2.96
CA GLN A 130 11.23 -1.27 -3.39
C GLN A 130 12.55 -1.58 -2.65
N GLU A 131 13.27 -0.58 -2.11
CA GLU A 131 14.51 -0.78 -1.35
C GLU A 131 14.26 -1.09 0.13
N GLU A 132 13.26 -0.48 0.78
CA GLU A 132 12.85 -0.87 2.14
C GLU A 132 12.26 -2.30 2.17
N TYR A 133 11.66 -2.72 1.05
CA TYR A 133 11.14 -4.08 0.87
C TYR A 133 12.22 -5.17 0.95
N ALA A 134 13.46 -4.88 0.54
CA ALA A 134 14.55 -5.86 0.56
C ALA A 134 15.02 -6.21 1.99
N GLU A 135 14.81 -5.32 2.96
CA GLU A 135 15.31 -5.49 4.32
C GLU A 135 14.41 -6.40 5.18
N GLY A 136 13.13 -6.54 4.82
CA GLY A 136 12.16 -7.36 5.56
C GLY A 136 12.09 -8.84 5.19
N VAL A 137 12.81 -9.29 4.15
CA VAL A 137 12.75 -10.67 3.61
C VAL A 137 14.01 -11.50 3.97
N TYR A 138 15.01 -10.90 4.64
CA TYR A 138 16.21 -11.63 5.03
C TYR A 138 16.03 -12.37 6.37
N THR A 139 15.34 -13.50 6.35
CA THR A 139 15.63 -14.55 7.34
C THR A 139 16.89 -15.28 6.86
N PRO A 140 18.06 -15.12 7.51
CA PRO A 140 19.21 -15.94 7.16
C PRO A 140 18.83 -17.41 7.40
N ALA A 141 18.85 -18.20 6.32
CA ALA A 141 18.80 -19.64 6.41
C ALA A 141 19.98 -20.09 7.29
N GLY A 142 19.64 -20.78 8.38
CA GLY A 142 20.61 -21.34 9.31
C GLY A 142 21.63 -22.21 8.56
N HIS A 143 22.87 -22.07 8.98
CA HIS A 143 23.98 -22.94 8.62
C HIS A 143 24.31 -23.85 9.80
#